data_AF-A0A202B6D5-F1
#
_entry.id   AF-A0A202B6D5-F1
#
_cell.length_a   1.000
_cell.length_b   1.000
_cell.length_c   1.000
_cell.angle_alpha   90.00
_cell.angle_beta   90.00
_cell.angle_gamma   90.00
#
_symmetry.space_group_name_H-M   'P 1'
#
loop_
_entity.id
_entity.type
_entity.pdbx_description
1 polymer ?
#
loop_
_entity_poly.entity_id
_entity_poly.type
_entity_poly.pdbx_seq_one_letter_code
_entity_poly.pdbx_strand_id
1 'polypeptide(L)'
;MSIPYDDVQGTILRGYRVERARHFILRIDDKAGAAGLILKLVDGQLGLPPIATAQRGQQKPVHFLNLCFTRVGLSRLGLSDAQLQTFDASFYKGATDPGIAAGIGDCDDSAPENWIGGLNDGQQVHALLSLWVDGDEAQLESASATLRRAFAASGVTELSAQDAVALPDNRVHFGYRDSIAQPTIDGAPPRKRSIPDDQPSVATGEFLLGYLNESNGRYTLQPEELSLNSSFAAFRILEQDVAGFESFLQTYAGQLGMDAEMLAAKVCGRWRNGNPLTLMPSDAGAALPPDQLNAFHYVSDDANQDDTLGLKCPIGSHIRRSNPRDGGVVGAGSPSHRIVRRAMPYGPEYDPAKPDQQKRGLIGYFINASLSNQFEFVTSQWALDSHFVKSATGPGGSEQGNAVFNISGEDVFLGVNHVDQSSFTDARPGAKGHGNKRITGFPRLIHTRGGAYCFFPSISGLRYLAQLASG
;
A
#
# COMPACT_ATOMS: atom_id res chain seq x y z
N MET A 1 -15.28 11.78 18.70
CA MET A 1 -15.20 10.47 19.39
C MET A 1 -13.73 10.12 19.52
N SER A 2 -13.22 9.82 20.71
CA SER A 2 -11.84 9.37 20.88
C SER A 2 -11.69 7.91 20.45
N ILE A 3 -10.54 7.54 19.89
CA ILE A 3 -10.27 6.17 19.43
C ILE A 3 -9.87 5.29 20.62
N PRO A 4 -10.60 4.20 20.93
CA PRO A 4 -10.18 3.21 21.92
C PRO A 4 -9.06 2.34 21.32
N TYR A 5 -7.80 2.65 21.64
CA TYR A 5 -6.65 2.01 20.99
C TYR A 5 -6.51 0.51 21.26
N ASP A 6 -7.07 0.02 22.36
CA ASP A 6 -7.14 -1.39 22.71
C ASP A 6 -8.12 -2.18 21.85
N ASP A 7 -9.09 -1.50 21.22
CA ASP A 7 -10.07 -2.12 20.33
C ASP A 7 -9.65 -2.10 18.84
N VAL A 8 -8.62 -1.34 18.47
CA VAL A 8 -8.13 -1.26 17.09
C VAL A 8 -6.95 -2.22 16.90
N GLN A 9 -6.99 -3.05 15.85
CA GLN A 9 -5.82 -3.85 15.47
C GLN A 9 -4.63 -2.97 15.11
N GLY A 10 -3.47 -3.27 15.69
CA GLY A 10 -2.32 -2.37 15.74
C GLY A 10 -1.75 -2.03 14.38
N THR A 11 -1.76 -2.94 13.40
CA THR A 11 -1.20 -2.70 12.05
C THR A 11 -1.84 -1.49 11.36
N ILE A 12 -3.11 -1.19 11.67
CA ILE A 12 -3.86 -0.06 11.10
C ILE A 12 -3.22 1.27 11.53
N LEU A 13 -3.06 1.49 12.84
CA LEU A 13 -2.58 2.79 13.37
C LEU A 13 -1.11 2.80 13.80
N ARG A 14 -0.42 1.67 13.77
CA ARG A 14 0.99 1.53 14.16
C ARG A 14 1.80 0.89 13.04
N GLY A 15 2.93 1.51 12.71
CA GLY A 15 4.01 0.82 11.99
C GLY A 15 4.86 0.02 12.97
N TYR A 16 4.98 -1.28 12.73
CA TYR A 16 5.94 -2.12 13.46
C TYR A 16 7.33 -1.94 12.86
N ARG A 17 8.29 -1.52 13.69
CA ARG A 17 9.71 -1.48 13.30
C ARG A 17 10.30 -2.85 13.62
N VAL A 18 10.20 -3.73 12.64
CA VAL A 18 10.61 -5.14 12.69
C VAL A 18 11.42 -5.47 11.44
N GLU A 19 12.20 -6.54 11.50
CA GLU A 19 13.02 -6.97 10.36
C GLU A 19 12.39 -8.10 9.55
N ARG A 20 11.41 -8.81 10.13
CA ARG A 20 10.83 -10.01 9.52
C ARG A 20 9.32 -10.01 9.65
N ALA A 21 8.65 -10.56 8.67
CA ALA A 21 7.24 -10.91 8.75
C ALA A 21 6.95 -12.22 8.02
N ARG A 22 5.87 -12.90 8.42
CA ARG A 22 5.27 -14.02 7.69
C ARG A 22 3.77 -13.79 7.59
N HIS A 23 3.25 -13.87 6.38
CA HIS A 23 1.83 -13.78 6.07
C HIS A 23 1.30 -15.18 5.76
N PHE A 24 0.44 -15.70 6.62
CA PHE A 24 -0.24 -16.98 6.41
C PHE A 24 -1.54 -16.76 5.64
N ILE A 25 -1.73 -17.51 4.57
CA ILE A 25 -2.95 -17.52 3.76
C ILE A 25 -3.74 -18.75 4.20
N LEU A 26 -4.94 -18.54 4.74
CA LEU A 26 -5.66 -19.54 5.52
C LEU A 26 -7.04 -19.85 4.92
N ARG A 27 -7.41 -21.12 4.96
CA ARG A 27 -8.77 -21.62 4.71
C ARG A 27 -9.36 -22.15 6.01
N ILE A 28 -10.58 -21.74 6.30
CA ILE A 28 -11.38 -22.24 7.43
C ILE A 28 -12.18 -23.47 6.96
N ASP A 29 -11.83 -24.65 7.48
CA ASP A 29 -12.51 -25.92 7.19
C ASP A 29 -13.47 -26.32 8.33
N ASP A 30 -13.16 -25.95 9.58
CA ASP A 30 -14.04 -26.08 10.75
C ASP A 30 -14.44 -24.70 11.31
N LYS A 31 -15.73 -24.37 11.20
CA LYS A 31 -16.32 -23.12 11.70
C LYS A 31 -16.13 -22.95 13.21
N ALA A 32 -16.41 -23.98 14.00
CA ALA A 32 -16.33 -23.90 15.47
C ALA A 32 -14.88 -23.91 15.94
N GLY A 33 -14.02 -24.71 15.28
CA GLY A 33 -12.58 -24.71 15.52
C GLY A 33 -11.94 -23.34 15.26
N ALA A 34 -12.33 -22.66 14.17
CA ALA A 34 -11.87 -21.31 13.85
C ALA A 34 -12.35 -20.27 14.87
N ALA A 35 -13.60 -20.37 15.34
CA ALA A 35 -14.12 -19.52 16.41
C ALA A 35 -13.23 -19.60 17.67
N GLY A 36 -12.89 -20.82 18.09
CA GLY A 36 -12.00 -21.06 19.22
C GLY A 36 -10.58 -20.52 18.98
N LEU A 37 -10.05 -20.62 17.76
CA LEU A 37 -8.75 -20.06 17.40
C LEU A 37 -8.73 -18.53 17.52
N ILE A 38 -9.77 -17.85 17.03
CA ILE A 38 -9.88 -16.38 17.09
C ILE A 38 -9.80 -15.92 18.54
N LEU A 39 -10.54 -16.53 19.46
CA LEU A 39 -10.50 -16.16 20.89
C LEU A 39 -9.12 -16.40 21.51
N LYS A 40 -8.48 -17.54 21.23
CA LYS A 40 -7.13 -17.84 21.73
C LYS A 40 -6.10 -16.83 21.23
N LEU A 41 -6.22 -16.39 19.97
CA LEU A 41 -5.36 -15.36 19.39
C LEU A 41 -5.64 -13.98 20.00
N VAL A 42 -6.90 -13.62 20.24
CA VAL A 42 -7.23 -12.34 20.90
C VAL A 42 -6.70 -12.29 22.33
N ASP A 43 -6.83 -13.39 23.07
CA ASP A 43 -6.47 -13.47 24.50
C ASP A 43 -5.00 -13.87 24.75
N GLY A 44 -4.26 -14.28 23.72
CA GLY A 44 -2.87 -14.74 23.87
C GLY A 44 -2.74 -16.05 24.66
N GLN A 45 -3.62 -17.01 24.40
CA GLN A 45 -3.67 -18.29 25.11
C GLN A 45 -2.81 -19.39 24.46
N LEU A 46 -2.49 -20.44 25.22
CA LEU A 46 -1.77 -21.63 24.74
C LEU A 46 -0.40 -21.33 24.09
N GLY A 47 0.28 -20.29 24.57
CA GLY A 47 1.59 -19.87 24.04
C GLY A 47 1.51 -19.10 22.72
N LEU A 48 0.31 -18.78 22.22
CA LEU A 48 0.12 -17.89 21.09
C LEU A 48 0.35 -16.43 21.53
N PRO A 49 1.08 -15.62 20.75
CA PRO A 49 1.09 -14.18 20.96
C PRO A 49 -0.33 -13.61 20.81
N PRO A 50 -0.75 -12.63 21.63
CA PRO A 50 -2.04 -11.99 21.45
C PRO A 50 -2.07 -11.15 20.16
N ILE A 51 -3.26 -10.93 19.59
CA ILE A 51 -3.47 -9.95 18.51
C ILE A 51 -2.99 -8.59 19.02
N ALA A 52 -2.06 -7.98 18.30
CA ALA A 52 -1.48 -6.71 18.65
C ALA A 52 -2.48 -5.58 18.39
N THR A 53 -2.65 -4.68 19.35
CA THR A 53 -3.58 -3.54 19.28
C THR A 53 -2.86 -2.22 19.03
N ALA A 54 -3.61 -1.15 18.76
CA ALA A 54 -3.07 0.20 18.64
C ALA A 54 -2.58 0.74 20.00
N GLN A 55 -3.01 0.13 21.11
CA GLN A 55 -2.51 0.47 22.44
C GLN A 55 -1.04 0.03 22.58
N ARG A 56 -0.21 0.96 23.06
CA ARG A 56 1.19 0.65 23.35
C ARG A 56 1.33 0.17 24.78
N GLY A 57 1.81 -1.06 24.94
CA GLY A 57 2.27 -1.56 26.22
C GLY A 57 3.56 -0.88 26.69
N GLN A 58 3.90 -1.09 27.96
CA GLN A 58 5.14 -0.59 28.57
C GLN A 58 6.39 -1.21 27.94
N GLN A 59 6.31 -2.48 27.54
CA GLN A 59 7.38 -3.22 26.89
C GLN A 59 7.02 -3.51 25.43
N LYS A 60 8.02 -3.43 24.54
CA LYS A 60 7.85 -3.81 23.12
C LYS A 60 7.82 -5.34 23.04
N PRO A 61 6.74 -5.96 22.55
CA PRO A 61 6.71 -7.40 22.34
C PRO A 61 7.60 -7.79 21.15
N VAL A 62 8.07 -9.04 21.14
CA VAL A 62 8.83 -9.63 20.03
C VAL A 62 7.93 -9.94 18.85
N HIS A 63 6.73 -10.45 19.11
CA HIS A 63 5.76 -10.84 18.08
C HIS A 63 4.59 -9.85 18.06
N PHE A 64 4.15 -9.48 16.87
CA PHE A 64 2.90 -8.76 16.65
C PHE A 64 2.04 -9.60 15.71
N LEU A 65 0.82 -9.92 16.13
CA LEU A 65 -0.15 -10.63 15.29
C LEU A 65 -1.29 -9.72 14.86
N ASN A 66 -1.73 -9.85 13.62
CA ASN A 66 -2.96 -9.25 13.12
C ASN A 66 -3.70 -10.25 12.23
N LEU A 67 -5.03 -10.20 12.27
CA LEU A 67 -5.91 -11.16 11.59
C LEU A 67 -6.97 -10.39 10.79
N CYS A 68 -7.11 -10.74 9.52
CA CYS A 68 -8.15 -10.21 8.66
C CYS A 68 -8.82 -11.31 7.85
N PHE A 69 -10.00 -11.00 7.32
CA PHE A 69 -10.86 -11.95 6.63
C PHE A 69 -11.24 -11.43 5.24
N THR A 70 -11.38 -12.34 4.28
CA THR A 70 -12.04 -12.05 3.01
C THR A 70 -13.56 -12.14 3.18
N ARG A 71 -14.34 -11.69 2.18
CA ARG A 71 -15.80 -11.89 2.18
C ARG A 71 -16.16 -13.37 2.40
N VAL A 72 -15.44 -14.27 1.74
CA VAL A 72 -15.69 -15.72 1.82
C VAL A 72 -15.42 -16.23 3.23
N GLY A 73 -14.35 -15.78 3.87
CA GLY A 73 -14.07 -16.10 5.28
C GLY A 73 -15.16 -15.61 6.24
N LEU A 74 -15.64 -14.38 6.05
CA LEU A 74 -16.75 -13.85 6.86
C LEU A 74 -18.05 -14.66 6.67
N SER A 75 -18.36 -15.05 5.43
CA SER A 75 -19.50 -15.95 5.15
C SER A 75 -19.34 -17.30 5.85
N ARG A 76 -18.14 -17.89 5.82
CA ARG A 76 -17.82 -19.15 6.51
C ARG A 76 -17.96 -19.05 8.04
N LEU A 77 -17.72 -17.87 8.61
CA LEU A 77 -17.93 -17.60 10.03
C LEU A 77 -19.40 -17.33 10.40
N GLY A 78 -20.31 -17.26 9.42
CA GLY A 78 -21.75 -17.19 9.64
C GLY A 78 -22.41 -15.88 9.26
N LEU A 79 -21.71 -14.93 8.63
CA LEU A 79 -22.37 -13.75 8.08
C LEU A 79 -23.26 -14.14 6.89
N SER A 80 -24.49 -13.63 6.91
CA SER A 80 -25.42 -13.74 5.79
C SER A 80 -24.99 -12.87 4.60
N ASP A 81 -25.45 -13.22 3.40
CA ASP A 81 -25.17 -12.42 2.21
C ASP A 81 -25.70 -10.98 2.33
N ALA A 82 -26.89 -10.79 2.91
CA ALA A 82 -27.47 -9.47 3.15
C ALA A 82 -26.60 -8.60 4.06
N GLN A 83 -25.95 -9.18 5.06
CA GLN A 83 -24.97 -8.44 5.90
C GLN A 83 -23.71 -8.10 5.10
N LEU A 84 -23.18 -9.06 4.33
CA LEU A 84 -21.97 -8.86 3.52
C LEU A 84 -22.17 -7.79 2.44
N GLN A 85 -23.38 -7.64 1.88
CA GLN A 85 -23.71 -6.59 0.93
C GLN A 85 -23.63 -5.17 1.52
N THR A 86 -23.57 -5.02 2.85
CA THR A 86 -23.34 -3.70 3.49
C THR A 86 -21.87 -3.28 3.49
N PHE A 87 -20.95 -4.20 3.17
CA PHE A 87 -19.52 -3.92 3.07
C PHE A 87 -19.20 -3.16 1.78
N ASP A 88 -18.00 -2.60 1.69
CA ASP A 88 -17.50 -1.96 0.48
C ASP A 88 -17.69 -2.89 -0.73
N ALA A 89 -18.23 -2.36 -1.83
CA ALA A 89 -18.64 -3.15 -2.99
C ALA A 89 -17.45 -3.92 -3.60
N SER A 90 -16.26 -3.34 -3.56
CA SER A 90 -15.05 -3.97 -4.04
C SER A 90 -14.59 -5.08 -3.09
N PHE A 91 -14.67 -4.89 -1.77
CA PHE A 91 -14.48 -5.98 -0.80
C PHE A 91 -15.47 -7.14 -1.05
N TYR A 92 -16.74 -6.82 -1.30
CA TYR A 92 -17.76 -7.83 -1.56
C TYR A 92 -17.44 -8.65 -2.82
N LYS A 93 -16.99 -8.02 -3.90
CA LYS A 93 -16.53 -8.75 -5.10
C LYS A 93 -15.26 -9.57 -4.83
N GLY A 94 -14.29 -8.96 -4.17
CA GLY A 94 -12.99 -9.55 -3.86
C GLY A 94 -11.95 -9.32 -4.96
N ALA A 95 -10.67 -9.51 -4.61
CA ALA A 95 -9.54 -9.16 -5.47
C ALA A 95 -9.44 -10.00 -6.75
N THR A 96 -9.94 -11.24 -6.74
CA THR A 96 -9.93 -12.13 -7.92
C THR A 96 -11.13 -11.92 -8.85
N ASP A 97 -12.04 -10.99 -8.54
CA ASP A 97 -13.11 -10.63 -9.47
C ASP A 97 -12.49 -10.05 -10.75
N PRO A 98 -12.83 -10.55 -11.96
CA PRO A 98 -12.20 -10.11 -13.19
C PRO A 98 -12.34 -8.60 -13.46
N GLY A 99 -13.45 -7.98 -13.03
CA GLY A 99 -13.65 -6.55 -13.16
C GLY A 99 -12.79 -5.73 -12.21
N ILE A 100 -12.66 -6.20 -10.96
CA ILE A 100 -11.76 -5.60 -9.96
C ILE A 100 -10.29 -5.72 -10.42
N ALA A 101 -9.83 -6.93 -10.75
CA ALA A 101 -8.46 -7.18 -11.16
C ALA A 101 -8.07 -6.35 -12.39
N ALA A 102 -8.86 -6.43 -13.47
CA ALA A 102 -8.60 -5.65 -14.67
C ALA A 102 -8.66 -4.13 -14.40
N GLY A 103 -9.60 -3.68 -13.56
CA GLY A 103 -9.77 -2.26 -13.22
C GLY A 103 -8.57 -1.64 -12.49
N ILE A 104 -7.76 -2.44 -11.81
CA ILE A 104 -6.53 -2.00 -11.12
C ILE A 104 -5.23 -2.44 -11.81
N GLY A 105 -5.30 -2.93 -13.05
CA GLY A 105 -4.11 -3.29 -13.84
C GLY A 105 -3.53 -4.68 -13.53
N ASP A 106 -4.30 -5.54 -12.87
CA ASP A 106 -4.00 -6.96 -12.72
C ASP A 106 -4.53 -7.73 -13.92
N CYS A 107 -3.89 -7.51 -15.07
CA CYS A 107 -4.14 -8.19 -16.33
C CYS A 107 -2.89 -8.95 -16.80
N ASP A 108 -3.07 -9.79 -17.82
CA ASP A 108 -2.00 -10.57 -18.46
C ASP A 108 -1.13 -11.32 -17.44
N ASP A 109 0.18 -11.10 -17.44
CA ASP A 109 1.12 -11.74 -16.50
C ASP A 109 0.85 -11.41 -15.03
N SER A 110 0.09 -10.36 -14.73
CA SER A 110 -0.33 -9.97 -13.37
C SER A 110 -1.74 -10.42 -13.01
N ALA A 111 -2.45 -11.09 -13.93
CA ALA A 111 -3.83 -11.51 -13.72
C ALA A 111 -3.96 -12.60 -12.63
N PRO A 112 -5.13 -12.70 -11.97
CA PRO A 112 -5.34 -13.63 -10.85
C PRO A 112 -4.92 -15.08 -11.09
N GLU A 113 -5.07 -15.60 -12.30
CA GLU A 113 -4.65 -16.95 -12.68
C GLU A 113 -3.15 -17.22 -12.46
N ASN A 114 -2.33 -16.16 -12.47
CA ASN A 114 -0.87 -16.22 -12.26
C ASN A 114 -0.47 -15.98 -10.81
N TRP A 115 -1.43 -15.78 -9.90
CA TRP A 115 -1.15 -15.52 -8.50
C TRP A 115 -0.72 -16.80 -7.75
N ILE A 116 0.21 -16.64 -6.82
CA ILE A 116 0.84 -17.74 -6.10
C ILE A 116 0.16 -18.00 -4.75
N GLY A 117 0.51 -19.12 -4.11
CA GLY A 117 0.16 -19.39 -2.72
C GLY A 117 -1.34 -19.57 -2.45
N GLY A 118 -2.11 -19.95 -3.48
CA GLY A 118 -3.57 -20.11 -3.41
C GLY A 118 -4.36 -18.81 -3.59
N LEU A 119 -3.68 -17.67 -3.76
CA LEU A 119 -4.34 -16.37 -3.96
C LEU A 119 -5.06 -16.27 -5.30
N ASN A 120 -4.73 -17.13 -6.27
CA ASN A 120 -5.43 -17.23 -7.56
C ASN A 120 -6.89 -17.70 -7.42
N ASP A 121 -7.25 -18.31 -6.29
CA ASP A 121 -8.61 -18.73 -6.00
C ASP A 121 -9.16 -18.02 -4.75
N GLY A 122 -9.84 -16.89 -4.98
CA GLY A 122 -10.48 -16.12 -3.92
C GLY A 122 -11.58 -16.88 -3.16
N GLN A 123 -12.08 -18.01 -3.65
CA GLN A 123 -13.05 -18.84 -2.94
C GLN A 123 -12.40 -19.73 -1.86
N GLN A 124 -11.08 -19.96 -1.94
CA GLN A 124 -10.36 -20.76 -0.94
C GLN A 124 -9.71 -19.90 0.15
N VAL A 125 -9.40 -18.64 -0.15
CA VAL A 125 -8.75 -17.73 0.79
C VAL A 125 -9.80 -17.14 1.73
N HIS A 126 -9.82 -17.60 2.99
CA HIS A 126 -10.81 -17.15 3.98
C HIS A 126 -10.22 -16.08 4.92
N ALA A 127 -8.96 -16.23 5.32
CA ALA A 127 -8.31 -15.31 6.25
C ALA A 127 -6.84 -15.14 5.95
N LEU A 128 -6.28 -14.01 6.36
CA LEU A 128 -4.84 -13.80 6.40
C LEU A 128 -4.42 -13.48 7.83
N LEU A 129 -3.40 -14.20 8.33
CA LEU A 129 -2.78 -13.92 9.61
C LEU A 129 -1.35 -13.45 9.37
N SER A 130 -1.02 -12.26 9.87
CA SER A 130 0.31 -11.68 9.74
C SER A 130 1.05 -11.74 11.06
N LEU A 131 2.22 -12.37 11.03
CA LEU A 131 3.18 -12.41 12.12
C LEU A 131 4.35 -11.48 11.81
N TRP A 132 4.50 -10.41 12.59
CA TRP A 132 5.63 -9.48 12.51
C TRP A 132 6.58 -9.76 13.66
N VAL A 133 7.88 -9.85 13.39
CA VAL A 133 8.88 -10.33 14.36
C VAL A 133 10.01 -9.32 14.53
N ASP A 134 10.09 -8.74 15.73
CA ASP A 134 11.23 -7.95 16.21
C ASP A 134 12.33 -8.88 16.71
N GLY A 135 12.91 -9.64 15.79
CA GLY A 135 13.68 -10.81 16.15
C GLY A 135 14.33 -11.51 14.97
N ASP A 136 15.08 -12.57 15.28
CA ASP A 136 15.78 -13.38 14.29
C ASP A 136 14.86 -14.42 13.61
N GLU A 137 15.44 -15.18 12.68
CA GLU A 137 14.73 -16.23 11.95
C GLU A 137 14.27 -17.36 12.87
N ALA A 138 15.02 -17.69 13.94
CA ALA A 138 14.63 -18.73 14.88
C ALA A 138 13.36 -18.34 15.66
N GLN A 139 13.21 -17.07 16.02
CA GLN A 139 11.99 -16.54 16.64
C GLN A 139 10.79 -16.59 15.67
N LEU A 140 10.99 -16.24 14.40
CA LEU A 140 9.95 -16.38 13.36
C LEU A 140 9.50 -17.84 13.21
N GLU A 141 10.43 -18.78 13.10
CA GLU A 141 10.10 -20.20 12.93
C GLU A 141 9.45 -20.81 14.18
N SER A 142 9.91 -20.43 15.37
CA SER A 142 9.31 -20.90 16.64
C SER A 142 7.85 -20.47 16.80
N ALA A 143 7.58 -19.18 16.54
CA ALA A 143 6.21 -18.66 16.56
C ALA A 143 5.35 -19.27 15.44
N SER A 144 5.91 -19.43 14.24
CA SER A 144 5.24 -20.07 13.10
C SER A 144 4.84 -21.52 13.39
N ALA A 145 5.75 -22.30 13.98
CA ALA A 145 5.46 -23.69 14.36
C ALA A 145 4.33 -23.78 15.40
N THR A 146 4.26 -22.81 16.31
CA THR A 146 3.18 -22.71 17.32
C THR A 146 1.84 -22.37 16.66
N LEU A 147 1.82 -21.41 15.74
CA LEU A 147 0.65 -21.06 14.95
C LEU A 147 0.14 -22.23 14.11
N ARG A 148 1.04 -22.93 13.39
CA ARG A 148 0.70 -24.11 12.57
C ARG A 148 0.02 -25.22 13.37
N ARG A 149 0.52 -25.51 14.58
CA ARG A 149 -0.13 -26.48 15.48
C ARG A 149 -1.54 -26.00 15.89
N ALA A 150 -1.70 -24.71 16.17
CA ALA A 150 -2.99 -24.14 16.52
C ALA A 150 -3.97 -24.18 15.33
N PHE A 151 -3.51 -23.91 14.10
CA PHE A 151 -4.32 -24.00 12.89
C PHE A 151 -4.84 -25.43 12.69
N ALA A 152 -3.95 -26.42 12.72
CA ALA A 152 -4.30 -27.83 12.57
C ALA A 152 -5.29 -28.30 13.64
N ALA A 153 -5.11 -27.90 14.90
CA ALA A 153 -6.01 -28.25 16.00
C ALA A 153 -7.39 -27.59 15.92
N SER A 154 -7.54 -26.56 15.08
CA SER A 154 -8.76 -25.76 14.92
C SER A 154 -9.43 -25.94 13.55
N GLY A 155 -9.01 -26.93 12.75
CA GLY A 155 -9.54 -27.13 11.40
C GLY A 155 -9.36 -25.90 10.50
N VAL A 156 -8.23 -25.21 10.65
CA VAL A 156 -7.79 -24.13 9.76
C VAL A 156 -6.61 -24.65 8.95
N THR A 157 -6.75 -24.65 7.63
CA THR A 157 -5.72 -25.09 6.70
C THR A 157 -4.85 -23.92 6.27
N GLU A 158 -3.53 -24.06 6.38
CA GLU A 158 -2.55 -23.17 5.75
C GLU A 158 -2.48 -23.52 4.25
N LEU A 159 -2.93 -22.60 3.40
CA LEU A 159 -2.79 -22.72 1.95
C LEU A 159 -1.36 -22.40 1.52
N SER A 160 -0.79 -21.34 2.11
CA SER A 160 0.62 -20.98 1.97
C SER A 160 1.06 -20.03 3.08
N ALA A 161 2.37 -19.80 3.15
CA ALA A 161 2.98 -18.74 3.93
C ALA A 161 3.96 -17.96 3.06
N GLN A 162 3.95 -16.63 3.18
CA GLN A 162 4.80 -15.72 2.42
C GLN A 162 5.63 -14.87 3.36
N ASP A 163 6.94 -14.93 3.21
CA ASP A 163 7.89 -14.26 4.09
C ASP A 163 8.28 -12.89 3.56
N ALA A 164 8.56 -12.00 4.49
CA ALA A 164 9.11 -10.68 4.22
C ALA A 164 10.33 -10.45 5.13
N VAL A 165 11.36 -9.83 4.58
CA VAL A 165 12.59 -9.46 5.27
C VAL A 165 12.95 -8.03 4.89
N ALA A 166 13.15 -7.19 5.90
CA ALA A 166 13.59 -5.82 5.68
C ALA A 166 15.00 -5.81 5.07
N LEU A 167 15.19 -4.99 4.03
CA LEU A 167 16.52 -4.72 3.49
C LEU A 167 17.22 -3.65 4.34
N PRO A 168 18.57 -3.60 4.31
CA PRO A 168 19.34 -2.56 4.97
C PRO A 168 18.86 -1.14 4.64
N ASP A 169 18.93 -0.26 5.64
CA ASP A 169 18.58 1.17 5.52
C ASP A 169 17.12 1.48 5.14
N ASN A 170 16.21 0.51 5.31
CA ASN A 170 14.80 0.60 4.87
C ASN A 170 14.67 0.82 3.35
N ARG A 171 15.53 0.15 2.57
CA ARG A 171 15.44 0.14 1.12
C ARG A 171 14.43 -0.88 0.61
N VAL A 172 14.01 -0.69 -0.63
CA VAL A 172 13.29 -1.68 -1.45
C VAL A 172 14.17 -2.11 -2.62
N HIS A 173 13.78 -3.16 -3.36
CA HIS A 173 14.67 -3.80 -4.34
C HIS A 173 15.12 -2.90 -5.51
N PHE A 174 14.36 -1.86 -5.85
CA PHE A 174 14.79 -0.84 -6.82
C PHE A 174 15.78 0.20 -6.25
N GLY A 175 16.24 0.03 -5.00
CA GLY A 175 17.26 0.85 -4.35
C GLY A 175 16.73 2.07 -3.59
N TYR A 176 15.43 2.36 -3.66
CA TYR A 176 14.84 3.51 -2.97
C TYR A 176 14.67 3.25 -1.47
N ARG A 177 14.98 4.26 -0.66
CA ARG A 177 14.49 4.36 0.71
C ARG A 177 12.97 4.52 0.71
N ASP A 178 12.25 3.66 1.42
CA ASP A 178 10.79 3.68 1.50
C ASP A 178 10.28 4.04 2.91
N SER A 179 8.96 4.03 3.11
CA SER A 179 8.24 4.35 4.35
C SER A 179 8.48 5.76 4.88
N ILE A 180 8.78 6.72 3.97
CA ILE A 180 8.94 8.13 4.30
C ILE A 180 7.57 8.81 4.52
N ALA A 181 6.70 8.78 3.51
CA ALA A 181 5.40 9.45 3.56
C ALA A 181 4.29 8.48 4.00
N GLN A 182 3.67 8.78 5.14
CA GLN A 182 2.54 8.07 5.74
C GLN A 182 1.56 9.12 6.29
N PRO A 183 0.23 8.95 6.13
CA PRO A 183 -0.73 9.92 6.62
C PRO A 183 -0.61 10.12 8.14
N THR A 184 -0.77 11.37 8.57
CA THR A 184 -1.05 11.70 9.97
C THR A 184 -2.56 11.58 10.14
N ILE A 185 -2.99 10.71 11.05
CA ILE A 185 -4.41 10.38 11.24
C ILE A 185 -4.89 11.07 12.50
N ASP A 186 -6.02 11.77 12.42
CA ASP A 186 -6.62 12.42 13.58
C ASP A 186 -6.93 11.40 14.68
N GLY A 187 -6.50 11.73 15.89
CA GLY A 187 -6.71 10.88 17.08
C GLY A 187 -5.86 9.61 17.13
N ALA A 188 -5.02 9.30 16.14
CA ALA A 188 -4.16 8.12 16.18
C ALA A 188 -3.06 8.22 17.26
N PRO A 189 -2.51 7.09 17.75
CA PRO A 189 -1.47 7.12 18.77
C PRO A 189 -0.25 7.92 18.32
N PRO A 190 0.38 8.71 19.21
CA PRO A 190 1.53 9.53 18.85
C PRO A 190 2.68 8.66 18.29
N ARG A 191 3.30 9.12 17.20
CA ARG A 191 4.50 8.48 16.66
C ARG A 191 5.63 8.57 17.70
N LYS A 192 6.48 7.54 17.81
CA LYS A 192 7.64 7.57 18.74
C LYS A 192 8.59 8.74 18.46
N ARG A 193 8.66 9.19 17.21
CA ARG A 193 9.35 10.40 16.79
C ARG A 193 8.30 11.29 16.13
N SER A 194 8.09 12.48 16.67
CA SER A 194 7.33 13.50 15.95
C SER A 194 8.21 13.97 14.79
N ILE A 195 7.74 13.72 13.58
CA ILE A 195 8.39 14.17 12.35
C ILE A 195 7.37 15.14 11.75
N PRO A 196 7.65 16.46 11.71
CA PRO A 196 6.83 17.43 11.01
C PRO A 196 6.51 16.95 9.59
N ASP A 197 5.26 17.15 9.18
CA ASP A 197 4.76 16.85 7.85
C ASP A 197 3.90 18.04 7.45
N ASP A 198 4.23 18.71 6.35
CA ASP A 198 3.46 19.86 5.85
C ASP A 198 2.15 19.43 5.19
N GLN A 199 1.89 18.12 5.13
CA GLN A 199 0.59 17.58 4.75
C GLN A 199 -0.40 17.71 5.92
N PRO A 200 -1.66 18.08 5.65
CA PRO A 200 -2.68 18.12 6.68
C PRO A 200 -2.89 16.72 7.27
N SER A 201 -3.27 16.69 8.56
CA SER A 201 -3.84 15.49 9.15
C SER A 201 -5.11 15.09 8.39
N VAL A 202 -5.39 13.80 8.41
CA VAL A 202 -6.51 13.19 7.70
C VAL A 202 -7.52 12.68 8.72
N ALA A 203 -8.79 12.89 8.44
CA ALA A 203 -9.91 12.46 9.26
C ALA A 203 -9.84 10.96 9.54
N THR A 204 -10.13 10.57 10.79
CA THR A 204 -10.09 9.17 11.23
C THR A 204 -10.94 8.23 10.36
N GLY A 205 -12.07 8.73 9.84
CA GLY A 205 -13.01 7.98 9.01
C GLY A 205 -12.47 7.54 7.65
N GLU A 206 -11.30 8.03 7.22
CA GLU A 206 -10.60 7.50 6.03
C GLU A 206 -9.83 6.21 6.34
N PHE A 207 -9.69 5.82 7.62
CA PHE A 207 -8.93 4.61 8.01
C PHE A 207 -9.69 3.69 8.96
N LEU A 208 -10.61 4.23 9.77
CA LEU A 208 -11.46 3.46 10.66
C LEU A 208 -12.93 3.70 10.35
N LEU A 209 -13.67 2.62 10.23
CA LEU A 209 -15.11 2.63 10.07
C LEU A 209 -15.80 3.18 11.33
N GLY A 210 -16.96 3.82 11.12
CA GLY A 210 -17.76 4.45 12.18
C GLY A 210 -17.34 5.87 12.55
N TYR A 211 -16.26 6.43 12.00
CA TYR A 211 -15.80 7.81 12.24
C TYR A 211 -16.15 8.75 11.07
N LEU A 212 -16.11 10.06 11.32
CA LEU A 212 -16.28 11.06 10.25
C LEU A 212 -15.10 10.99 9.28
N ASN A 213 -15.40 10.95 7.99
CA ASN A 213 -14.44 11.01 6.90
C ASN A 213 -14.27 12.46 6.39
N GLU A 214 -13.42 12.69 5.38
CA GLU A 214 -13.13 14.03 4.85
C GLU A 214 -14.37 14.72 4.24
N SER A 215 -15.37 13.93 3.85
CA SER A 215 -16.65 14.42 3.33
C SER A 215 -17.71 14.64 4.41
N ASN A 216 -17.35 14.57 5.70
CA ASN A 216 -18.25 14.58 6.86
C ASN A 216 -19.29 13.43 6.88
N GLY A 217 -19.07 12.38 6.08
CA GLY A 217 -19.84 11.14 6.09
C GLY A 217 -19.24 10.11 7.04
N ARG A 218 -19.83 8.90 7.10
CA ARG A 218 -19.30 7.76 7.83
C ARG A 218 -19.48 6.49 7.01
N TYR A 219 -18.44 5.68 6.94
CA TYR A 219 -18.57 4.30 6.47
C TYR A 219 -19.06 3.43 7.63
N THR A 220 -20.17 2.72 7.44
CA THR A 220 -20.76 1.86 8.47
C THR A 220 -21.26 0.56 7.88
N LEU A 221 -21.20 -0.52 8.68
CA LEU A 221 -21.56 -1.87 8.27
C LEU A 221 -22.71 -2.43 9.11
N GLN A 222 -23.29 -3.53 8.64
CA GLN A 222 -24.10 -4.44 9.45
C GLN A 222 -23.45 -5.83 9.45
N PRO A 223 -23.40 -6.52 10.60
CA PRO A 223 -23.87 -6.10 11.93
C PRO A 223 -22.99 -4.99 12.54
N GLU A 224 -23.55 -4.19 13.47
CA GLU A 224 -22.90 -2.97 13.98
C GLU A 224 -21.59 -3.26 14.74
N GLU A 225 -21.47 -4.46 15.33
CA GLU A 225 -20.31 -4.96 16.04
C GLU A 225 -19.07 -5.07 15.14
N LEU A 226 -19.25 -5.13 13.82
CA LEU A 226 -18.18 -5.10 12.84
C LEU A 226 -17.91 -3.70 12.29
N SER A 227 -18.76 -2.73 12.59
CA SER A 227 -18.63 -1.39 12.04
C SER A 227 -17.49 -0.63 12.73
N LEU A 228 -17.65 -0.25 14.00
CA LEU A 228 -16.72 0.67 14.66
C LEU A 228 -15.29 0.08 14.80
N ASN A 229 -14.27 0.90 14.57
CA ASN A 229 -12.83 0.57 14.76
C ASN A 229 -12.25 -0.49 13.81
N SER A 230 -13.06 -0.98 12.88
CA SER A 230 -12.62 -1.89 11.82
C SER A 230 -12.06 -1.10 10.63
N SER A 231 -11.39 -1.80 9.71
CA SER A 231 -10.78 -1.22 8.52
C SER A 231 -10.76 -2.23 7.37
N PHE A 232 -10.52 -1.76 6.15
CA PHE A 232 -10.24 -2.60 4.99
C PHE A 232 -8.77 -2.52 4.61
N ALA A 233 -8.31 -3.50 3.84
CA ALA A 233 -7.01 -3.46 3.21
C ALA A 233 -6.95 -4.26 1.92
N ALA A 234 -6.14 -3.77 0.98
CA ALA A 234 -5.65 -4.61 -0.11
C ALA A 234 -4.31 -5.23 0.31
N PHE A 235 -4.27 -6.55 0.44
CA PHE A 235 -3.03 -7.31 0.55
C PHE A 235 -2.47 -7.54 -0.86
N ARG A 236 -1.16 -7.35 -1.06
CA ARG A 236 -0.50 -7.46 -2.35
C ARG A 236 0.83 -8.19 -2.25
N ILE A 237 1.15 -9.00 -3.24
CA ILE A 237 2.49 -9.52 -3.54
C ILE A 237 2.93 -8.91 -4.88
N LEU A 238 3.91 -8.03 -4.84
CA LEU A 238 4.37 -7.21 -5.96
C LEU A 238 5.82 -7.61 -6.30
N GLU A 239 5.99 -8.51 -7.26
CA GLU A 239 7.30 -8.94 -7.78
C GLU A 239 7.97 -7.81 -8.57
N GLN A 240 9.24 -7.53 -8.29
CA GLN A 240 10.00 -6.42 -8.87
C GLN A 240 11.10 -6.94 -9.78
N ASP A 241 11.09 -6.54 -11.06
CA ASP A 241 12.16 -6.85 -12.01
C ASP A 241 13.29 -5.82 -11.90
N VAL A 242 14.21 -6.05 -10.96
CA VAL A 242 15.33 -5.12 -10.69
C VAL A 242 16.27 -5.00 -11.89
N ALA A 243 16.56 -6.11 -12.56
CA ALA A 243 17.42 -6.12 -13.74
C ALA A 243 16.76 -5.39 -14.92
N GLY A 244 15.46 -5.61 -15.11
CA GLY A 244 14.65 -4.87 -16.08
C GLY A 244 14.60 -3.38 -15.76
N PHE A 245 14.50 -2.99 -14.49
CA PHE A 245 14.50 -1.60 -14.09
C PHE A 245 15.83 -0.90 -14.39
N GLU A 246 16.97 -1.53 -14.06
CA GLU A 246 18.28 -0.98 -14.44
C GLU A 246 18.43 -0.85 -15.96
N SER A 247 17.97 -1.85 -16.72
CA SER A 247 18.00 -1.83 -18.19
C SER A 247 17.10 -0.72 -18.77
N PHE A 248 15.93 -0.51 -18.18
CA PHE A 248 15.03 0.60 -18.48
C PHE A 248 15.75 1.93 -18.25
N LEU A 249 16.36 2.14 -17.08
CA LEU A 249 17.05 3.39 -16.77
C LEU A 249 18.17 3.69 -17.77
N GLN A 250 19.02 2.71 -18.08
CA GLN A 250 20.12 2.88 -19.04
C GLN A 250 19.61 3.23 -20.45
N THR A 251 18.58 2.53 -20.91
CA THR A 251 18.02 2.72 -22.26
C THR A 251 17.38 4.10 -22.43
N TYR A 252 16.50 4.46 -21.50
CA TYR A 252 15.63 5.62 -21.67
C TYR A 252 16.24 6.93 -21.17
N ALA A 253 17.21 6.88 -20.26
CA ALA A 253 17.94 8.07 -19.84
C ALA A 253 18.75 8.67 -21.01
N GLY A 254 19.37 7.80 -21.84
CA GLY A 254 20.06 8.22 -23.07
C GLY A 254 19.14 8.91 -24.07
N GLN A 255 17.90 8.43 -24.25
CA GLN A 255 16.91 9.05 -25.14
C GLN A 255 16.49 10.45 -24.66
N LEU A 256 16.38 10.63 -23.34
CA LEU A 256 16.06 11.93 -22.74
C LEU A 256 17.26 12.88 -22.69
N GLY A 257 18.48 12.33 -22.81
CA GLY A 257 19.74 13.06 -22.66
C GLY A 257 20.02 13.43 -21.21
N MET A 258 19.76 12.51 -20.28
CA MET A 258 20.02 12.67 -18.84
C MET A 258 20.73 11.45 -18.27
N ASP A 259 21.22 11.57 -17.04
CA ASP A 259 21.79 10.45 -16.29
C ASP A 259 20.72 9.43 -15.87
N ALA A 260 21.10 8.15 -15.76
CA ALA A 260 20.21 7.07 -15.35
C ALA A 260 19.60 7.29 -13.96
N GLU A 261 20.37 7.82 -13.00
CA GLU A 261 19.89 8.10 -11.64
C GLU A 261 18.95 9.32 -11.63
N MET A 262 19.14 10.29 -12.53
CA MET A 262 18.16 11.38 -12.72
C MET A 262 16.83 10.84 -13.25
N LEU A 263 16.86 9.92 -14.21
CA LEU A 263 15.63 9.25 -14.67
C LEU A 263 14.99 8.45 -13.54
N ALA A 264 15.78 7.71 -12.76
CA ALA A 264 15.30 6.97 -11.59
C ALA A 264 14.61 7.92 -10.59
N ALA A 265 15.22 9.06 -10.31
CA ALA A 265 14.64 10.06 -9.43
C ALA A 265 13.34 10.63 -10.01
N LYS A 266 13.30 10.89 -11.33
CA LYS A 266 12.12 11.44 -12.03
C LYS A 266 10.95 10.46 -12.10
N VAL A 267 11.16 9.18 -12.35
CA VAL A 267 10.05 8.22 -12.36
C VAL A 267 9.49 7.98 -10.96
N CYS A 268 10.33 8.07 -9.92
CA CYS A 268 9.88 7.94 -8.54
C CYS A 268 9.28 9.24 -7.99
N GLY A 269 9.88 10.38 -8.30
CA GLY A 269 9.72 11.68 -7.63
C GLY A 269 10.64 11.87 -6.42
N ARG A 270 11.52 10.89 -6.15
CA ARG A 270 12.58 10.94 -5.13
C ARG A 270 13.85 10.29 -5.64
N TRP A 271 14.99 10.79 -5.23
CA TRP A 271 16.26 10.07 -5.32
C TRP A 271 16.23 8.80 -4.49
N ARG A 272 17.09 7.83 -4.80
CA ARG A 272 17.17 6.56 -4.05
C ARG A 272 17.50 6.75 -2.56
N ASN A 273 18.24 7.80 -2.19
CA ASN A 273 18.51 8.16 -0.79
C ASN A 273 17.26 8.69 -0.03
N GLY A 274 16.16 8.95 -0.73
CA GLY A 274 14.89 9.42 -0.21
C GLY A 274 14.60 10.91 -0.43
N ASN A 275 15.57 11.70 -0.87
CA ASN A 275 15.39 13.14 -1.09
C ASN A 275 14.33 13.41 -2.17
N PRO A 276 13.33 14.27 -1.93
CA PRO A 276 12.31 14.58 -2.94
C PRO A 276 12.86 15.51 -4.02
N LEU A 277 12.50 15.25 -5.28
CA LEU A 277 12.94 16.09 -6.42
C LEU A 277 12.50 17.54 -6.30
N THR A 278 11.38 17.82 -5.63
CA THR A 278 10.90 19.18 -5.40
C THR A 278 11.88 20.02 -4.57
N LEU A 279 12.61 19.39 -3.63
CA LEU A 279 13.61 20.07 -2.79
C LEU A 279 15.04 19.93 -3.35
N MET A 280 15.34 18.81 -4.00
CA MET A 280 16.66 18.49 -4.56
C MET A 280 16.53 18.18 -6.06
N PRO A 281 16.32 19.18 -6.94
CA PRO A 281 15.93 18.93 -8.34
C PRO A 281 17.07 18.52 -9.27
N SER A 282 18.33 18.78 -8.90
CA SER A 282 19.48 18.66 -9.80
C SER A 282 20.39 17.45 -9.49
N ASP A 283 20.54 17.11 -8.21
CA ASP A 283 21.35 15.98 -7.76
C ASP A 283 20.83 15.43 -6.43
N ALA A 284 21.22 14.20 -6.09
CA ALA A 284 20.77 13.52 -4.89
C ALA A 284 21.27 14.18 -3.59
N GLY A 285 22.44 14.83 -3.63
CA GLY A 285 23.13 15.39 -2.46
C GLY A 285 23.31 14.41 -1.30
N ALA A 286 23.56 14.98 -0.12
CA ALA A 286 23.45 14.24 1.14
C ALA A 286 21.98 13.99 1.49
N ALA A 287 21.69 12.86 2.12
CA ALA A 287 20.32 12.56 2.57
C ALA A 287 19.83 13.63 3.56
N LEU A 288 18.67 14.21 3.28
CA LEU A 288 18.06 15.21 4.14
C LEU A 288 17.65 14.60 5.49
N PRO A 289 17.62 15.41 6.55
CA PRO A 289 17.05 15.03 7.84
C PRO A 289 15.60 14.49 7.70
N PRO A 290 15.19 13.50 8.51
CA PRO A 290 13.86 12.88 8.38
C PRO A 290 12.67 13.85 8.43
N ASP A 291 12.78 14.95 9.17
CA ASP A 291 11.80 16.03 9.30
C ASP A 291 11.70 16.95 8.08
N GLN A 292 12.65 16.86 7.14
CA GLN A 292 12.64 17.63 5.90
C GLN A 292 12.23 16.80 4.69
N LEU A 293 12.34 15.46 4.76
CA LEU A 293 12.08 14.57 3.62
C LEU A 293 10.65 14.65 3.06
N ASN A 294 9.69 15.17 3.82
CA ASN A 294 8.30 15.32 3.38
C ASN A 294 7.77 16.75 3.38
N ALA A 295 8.60 17.73 3.78
CA ALA A 295 8.26 19.14 3.92
C ALA A 295 8.29 19.87 2.56
N PHE A 296 7.31 19.57 1.70
CA PHE A 296 7.18 20.18 0.39
C PHE A 296 5.75 20.16 -0.15
N HIS A 297 5.49 21.08 -1.06
CA HIS A 297 4.26 21.22 -1.85
C HIS A 297 4.62 21.27 -3.34
N TYR A 298 3.69 20.93 -4.22
CA TYR A 298 3.94 21.03 -5.65
C TYR A 298 3.53 22.38 -6.24
N VAL A 299 2.59 23.08 -5.63
CA VAL A 299 2.05 24.36 -6.08
C VAL A 299 2.50 25.44 -5.11
N SER A 300 3.01 26.55 -5.64
CA SER A 300 3.39 27.71 -4.83
C SER A 300 3.26 29.00 -5.63
N ASP A 301 2.92 30.09 -4.94
CA ASP A 301 2.97 31.43 -5.53
C ASP A 301 4.41 31.95 -5.68
N ASP A 302 5.37 31.36 -4.95
CA ASP A 302 6.80 31.62 -5.15
C ASP A 302 7.31 30.81 -6.34
N ALA A 303 7.63 31.49 -7.44
CA ALA A 303 8.14 30.90 -8.68
C ALA A 303 9.39 30.00 -8.49
N ASN A 304 10.20 30.24 -7.46
CA ASN A 304 11.37 29.39 -7.19
C ASN A 304 10.98 28.08 -6.51
N GLN A 305 9.86 28.05 -5.80
CA GLN A 305 9.36 26.88 -5.07
C GLN A 305 8.28 26.12 -5.86
N ASP A 306 7.56 26.81 -6.75
CA ASP A 306 6.52 26.22 -7.58
C ASP A 306 7.03 25.04 -8.43
N ASP A 307 6.18 24.05 -8.57
CA ASP A 307 6.35 22.90 -9.46
C ASP A 307 4.99 22.50 -10.07
N THR A 308 4.07 23.46 -10.26
CA THR A 308 2.73 23.24 -10.81
C THR A 308 2.80 22.50 -12.15
N LEU A 309 3.79 22.85 -12.97
CA LEU A 309 4.01 22.27 -14.28
C LEU A 309 4.85 20.97 -14.26
N GLY A 310 5.33 20.51 -13.10
CA GLY A 310 6.16 19.31 -12.95
C GLY A 310 7.53 19.39 -13.61
N LEU A 311 8.11 20.59 -13.64
CA LEU A 311 9.43 20.82 -14.23
C LEU A 311 10.56 20.27 -13.34
N LYS A 312 10.37 20.22 -12.02
CA LYS A 312 11.30 19.61 -11.05
C LYS A 312 10.94 18.14 -10.85
N CYS A 313 9.76 17.87 -10.31
CA CYS A 313 9.21 16.54 -10.08
C CYS A 313 8.10 16.30 -11.12
N PRO A 314 8.34 15.46 -12.15
CA PRO A 314 7.36 15.20 -13.19
C PRO A 314 5.99 14.85 -12.63
N ILE A 315 4.91 15.33 -13.27
CA ILE A 315 3.54 15.05 -12.81
C ILE A 315 3.25 13.54 -12.84
N GLY A 316 3.86 12.83 -13.80
CA GLY A 316 3.80 11.38 -13.90
C GLY A 316 4.65 10.60 -12.87
N SER A 317 5.38 11.27 -11.97
CA SER A 317 6.20 10.61 -10.94
C SER A 317 5.33 9.79 -9.99
N HIS A 318 5.83 8.64 -9.54
CA HIS A 318 5.10 7.72 -8.68
C HIS A 318 4.54 8.37 -7.41
N ILE A 319 5.36 9.11 -6.66
CA ILE A 319 4.88 9.76 -5.42
C ILE A 319 3.91 10.91 -5.67
N ARG A 320 3.91 11.50 -6.89
CA ARG A 320 3.05 12.62 -7.27
C ARG A 320 1.70 12.13 -7.78
N ARG A 321 1.68 11.00 -8.51
CA ARG A 321 0.45 10.27 -8.82
C ARG A 321 -0.21 9.72 -7.56
N SER A 322 0.56 9.04 -6.72
CA SER A 322 0.03 8.36 -5.51
C SER A 322 -0.38 9.33 -4.39
N ASN A 323 0.17 10.56 -4.40
CA ASN A 323 -0.26 11.67 -3.55
C ASN A 323 -0.01 12.99 -4.29
N PRO A 324 -1.03 13.54 -4.97
CA PRO A 324 -0.93 14.83 -5.68
C PRO A 324 -0.74 16.04 -4.76
N ARG A 325 -0.81 15.84 -3.42
CA ARG A 325 -0.74 16.89 -2.40
C ARG A 325 -1.76 18.00 -2.68
N ASP A 326 -1.25 19.17 -3.04
CA ASP A 326 -1.90 20.43 -3.35
C ASP A 326 -2.11 20.65 -4.86
N GLY A 327 -1.66 19.70 -5.70
CA GLY A 327 -1.91 19.70 -7.14
C GLY A 327 -3.38 19.48 -7.49
N GLY A 328 -3.86 20.20 -8.50
CA GLY A 328 -5.23 20.07 -8.99
C GLY A 328 -5.46 18.75 -9.73
N VAL A 329 -6.36 17.92 -9.21
CA VAL A 329 -6.73 16.62 -9.80
C VAL A 329 -8.24 16.40 -9.89
N VAL A 330 -8.66 15.50 -10.77
CA VAL A 330 -10.02 14.95 -10.88
C VAL A 330 -10.32 14.09 -9.64
N GLY A 331 -11.58 14.11 -9.20
CA GLY A 331 -12.02 13.51 -7.95
C GLY A 331 -11.91 14.48 -6.77
N ALA A 332 -11.99 13.91 -5.55
CA ALA A 332 -11.70 14.66 -4.34
C ALA A 332 -10.18 14.91 -4.22
N GLY A 333 -9.81 15.85 -3.36
CA GLY A 333 -8.40 16.15 -3.10
C GLY A 333 -7.67 14.98 -2.43
N SER A 334 -6.34 15.10 -2.34
CA SER A 334 -5.47 14.08 -1.74
C SER A 334 -5.96 13.50 -0.40
N PRO A 335 -6.45 14.29 0.59
CA PRO A 335 -6.86 13.77 1.89
C PRO A 335 -7.88 12.62 1.84
N SER A 336 -8.84 12.67 0.93
CA SER A 336 -9.91 11.66 0.79
C SER A 336 -9.45 10.33 0.17
N HIS A 337 -8.23 10.28 -0.35
CA HIS A 337 -7.70 9.11 -1.08
C HIS A 337 -6.45 8.53 -0.40
N ARG A 338 -6.12 8.97 0.83
CA ARG A 338 -4.91 8.55 1.54
C ARG A 338 -5.00 7.09 1.97
N ILE A 339 -3.87 6.39 1.92
CA ILE A 339 -3.75 4.98 2.29
C ILE A 339 -2.60 4.83 3.28
N VAL A 340 -2.79 3.94 4.26
CA VAL A 340 -1.73 3.50 5.16
C VAL A 340 -1.00 2.31 4.53
N ARG A 341 0.32 2.41 4.36
CA ARG A 341 1.13 1.32 3.76
C ARG A 341 1.84 0.51 4.84
N ARG A 342 1.72 -0.81 4.78
CA ARG A 342 2.36 -1.83 5.63
C ARG A 342 2.91 -2.94 4.76
N ALA A 343 3.84 -2.58 3.88
CA ALA A 343 4.56 -3.51 3.03
C ALA A 343 6.03 -3.61 3.46
N MET A 344 6.62 -4.78 3.21
CA MET A 344 8.03 -5.09 3.48
C MET A 344 8.61 -5.83 2.26
N PRO A 345 9.91 -5.71 1.97
CA PRO A 345 10.53 -6.51 0.93
C PRO A 345 10.42 -8.01 1.19
N TYR A 346 10.35 -8.81 0.13
CA TYR A 346 10.56 -10.26 0.16
C TYR A 346 11.63 -10.66 -0.84
N GLY A 347 12.22 -11.83 -0.63
CA GLY A 347 13.30 -12.36 -1.48
C GLY A 347 14.65 -11.68 -1.21
N PRO A 348 15.74 -12.26 -1.75
CA PRO A 348 17.09 -11.78 -1.51
C PRO A 348 17.38 -10.48 -2.27
N GLU A 349 18.30 -9.68 -1.71
CA GLU A 349 18.85 -8.50 -2.38
C GLU A 349 19.45 -8.89 -3.74
N TYR A 350 19.27 -8.03 -4.74
CA TYR A 350 19.82 -8.24 -6.07
C TYR A 350 21.26 -7.74 -6.15
N ASP A 351 22.19 -8.62 -6.54
CA ASP A 351 23.58 -8.26 -6.82
C ASP A 351 23.76 -8.03 -8.33
N PRO A 352 23.95 -6.77 -8.81
CA PRO A 352 24.16 -6.51 -10.23
C PRO A 352 25.45 -7.12 -10.78
N ALA A 353 26.44 -7.43 -9.93
CA ALA A 353 27.66 -8.14 -10.34
C ALA A 353 27.45 -9.66 -10.47
N LYS A 354 26.36 -10.19 -9.89
CA LYS A 354 25.96 -11.60 -9.97
C LYS A 354 24.45 -11.72 -10.20
N PRO A 355 23.97 -11.37 -11.41
CA PRO A 355 22.55 -11.44 -11.73
C PRO A 355 21.99 -12.85 -11.49
N ASP A 356 20.83 -12.92 -10.86
CA ASP A 356 20.09 -14.17 -10.63
C ASP A 356 18.64 -14.07 -11.12
N GLN A 357 17.90 -15.17 -11.00
CA GLN A 357 16.48 -15.25 -11.36
C GLN A 357 15.58 -15.39 -10.11
N GLN A 358 16.10 -15.08 -8.92
CA GLN A 358 15.34 -15.23 -7.69
C GLN A 358 14.21 -14.21 -7.63
N LYS A 359 13.04 -14.66 -7.18
CA LYS A 359 11.88 -13.79 -7.03
C LYS A 359 12.06 -12.89 -5.83
N ARG A 360 11.75 -11.61 -6.03
CA ARG A 360 11.92 -10.54 -5.05
C ARG A 360 10.89 -9.45 -5.30
N GLY A 361 10.58 -8.69 -4.27
CA GLY A 361 9.63 -7.59 -4.42
C GLY A 361 9.11 -7.08 -3.09
N LEU A 362 7.87 -6.59 -3.08
CA LEU A 362 7.17 -6.09 -1.90
C LEU A 362 5.96 -6.96 -1.57
N ILE A 363 5.70 -7.16 -0.28
CA ILE A 363 4.53 -7.87 0.21
C ILE A 363 3.93 -7.15 1.41
N GLY A 364 2.60 -7.05 1.46
CA GLY A 364 1.89 -6.52 2.63
C GLY A 364 0.61 -5.77 2.28
N TYR A 365 0.23 -4.82 3.14
CA TYR A 365 -1.10 -4.21 3.14
C TYR A 365 -1.12 -2.73 2.74
N PHE A 366 -2.19 -2.37 2.06
CA PHE A 366 -2.64 -1.00 1.77
C PHE A 366 -3.98 -0.78 2.47
N ILE A 367 -3.95 -0.14 3.64
CA ILE A 367 -5.06 -0.08 4.61
C ILE A 367 -5.84 1.23 4.47
N ASN A 368 -7.17 1.14 4.46
CA ASN A 368 -8.12 2.24 4.25
C ASN A 368 -9.54 1.90 4.74
N ALA A 369 -10.43 2.90 4.85
CA ALA A 369 -11.82 2.68 5.22
C ALA A 369 -12.74 2.36 4.02
N SER A 370 -12.30 2.63 2.80
CA SER A 370 -12.98 2.19 1.57
C SER A 370 -11.95 1.81 0.51
N LEU A 371 -12.04 0.57 0.02
CA LEU A 371 -11.15 0.07 -1.03
C LEU A 371 -11.42 0.81 -2.34
N SER A 372 -12.70 0.94 -2.71
CA SER A 372 -13.13 1.63 -3.93
C SER A 372 -12.71 3.10 -3.96
N ASN A 373 -12.92 3.84 -2.86
CA ASN A 373 -12.59 5.26 -2.80
C ASN A 373 -11.07 5.52 -2.63
N GLN A 374 -10.28 4.58 -2.11
CA GLN A 374 -8.88 4.84 -1.78
C GLN A 374 -7.93 3.96 -2.59
N PHE A 375 -7.81 2.66 -2.29
CA PHE A 375 -6.85 1.79 -2.98
C PHE A 375 -7.11 1.68 -4.48
N GLU A 376 -8.35 1.39 -4.87
CA GLU A 376 -8.72 1.25 -6.28
C GLU A 376 -8.73 2.58 -7.00
N PHE A 377 -9.19 3.66 -6.35
CA PHE A 377 -9.18 4.99 -6.93
C PHE A 377 -7.76 5.46 -7.25
N VAL A 378 -6.85 5.40 -6.27
CA VAL A 378 -5.45 5.81 -6.48
C VAL A 378 -4.81 4.96 -7.58
N THR A 379 -5.08 3.66 -7.62
CA THR A 379 -4.52 2.78 -8.64
C THR A 379 -5.13 3.09 -10.01
N SER A 380 -6.44 2.91 -10.18
CA SER A 380 -7.12 3.02 -11.47
C SER A 380 -7.17 4.45 -12.04
N GLN A 381 -7.35 5.48 -11.19
CA GLN A 381 -7.55 6.85 -11.66
C GLN A 381 -6.26 7.66 -11.67
N TRP A 382 -5.33 7.43 -10.75
CA TRP A 382 -4.10 8.24 -10.65
C TRP A 382 -2.86 7.52 -11.16
N ALA A 383 -2.76 6.20 -10.97
CA ALA A 383 -1.62 5.42 -11.46
C ALA A 383 -1.83 4.93 -12.90
N LEU A 384 -3.03 4.48 -13.28
CA LEU A 384 -3.31 3.92 -14.61
C LEU A 384 -3.82 4.94 -15.64
N ASP A 385 -4.14 6.16 -15.24
CA ASP A 385 -4.63 7.19 -16.15
C ASP A 385 -3.78 8.47 -16.03
N SER A 386 -3.60 9.19 -17.13
CA SER A 386 -2.99 10.52 -17.16
C SER A 386 -3.99 11.67 -17.17
N HIS A 387 -5.28 11.40 -17.44
CA HIS A 387 -6.31 12.43 -17.55
C HIS A 387 -6.80 12.98 -16.20
N PHE A 388 -6.31 12.44 -15.08
CA PHE A 388 -6.69 12.91 -13.75
C PHE A 388 -6.16 14.31 -13.41
N VAL A 389 -5.18 14.84 -14.14
CA VAL A 389 -4.58 16.15 -13.86
C VAL A 389 -5.49 17.27 -14.38
N LYS A 390 -5.72 18.32 -13.58
CA LYS A 390 -6.48 19.51 -14.00
C LYS A 390 -5.58 20.53 -14.70
N SER A 391 -6.18 21.32 -15.59
CA SER A 391 -5.51 22.44 -16.26
C SER A 391 -5.00 23.45 -15.23
N ALA A 392 -3.70 23.71 -15.26
CA ALA A 392 -3.05 24.70 -14.42
C ALA A 392 -1.80 25.26 -15.14
N THR A 393 -1.55 26.55 -14.96
CA THR A 393 -0.31 27.23 -15.38
C THR A 393 0.51 27.58 -14.16
N GLY A 394 1.84 27.50 -14.26
CA GLY A 394 2.73 28.02 -13.22
C GLY A 394 2.86 29.56 -13.29
N PRO A 395 3.67 30.17 -12.41
CA PRO A 395 3.85 31.62 -12.33
C PRO A 395 4.30 32.32 -13.63
N GLY A 396 4.94 31.61 -14.55
CA GLY A 396 5.31 32.15 -15.86
C GLY A 396 4.22 32.08 -16.94
N GLY A 397 2.99 31.70 -16.57
CA GLY A 397 1.84 31.70 -17.47
C GLY A 397 1.86 30.61 -18.54
N SER A 398 0.97 30.73 -19.52
CA SER A 398 0.74 29.71 -20.56
C SER A 398 1.93 29.46 -21.49
N GLU A 399 2.85 30.42 -21.59
CA GLU A 399 4.07 30.29 -22.40
C GLU A 399 5.04 29.25 -21.81
N GLN A 400 5.02 29.06 -20.49
CA GLN A 400 5.80 28.00 -19.84
C GLN A 400 5.14 26.62 -19.96
N GLY A 401 3.84 26.56 -20.25
CA GLY A 401 3.11 25.31 -20.47
C GLY A 401 1.84 25.20 -19.64
N ASN A 402 1.28 23.99 -19.60
CA ASN A 402 0.12 23.66 -18.78
C ASN A 402 0.24 22.21 -18.29
N ALA A 403 -0.13 21.97 -17.04
CA ALA A 403 -0.03 20.67 -16.37
C ALA A 403 -0.62 19.50 -17.19
N VAL A 404 -1.74 19.71 -17.89
CA VAL A 404 -2.40 18.64 -18.68
C VAL A 404 -1.59 18.16 -19.88
N PHE A 405 -0.63 18.94 -20.35
CA PHE A 405 0.28 18.52 -21.43
C PHE A 405 1.59 17.91 -20.91
N ASN A 406 1.85 18.03 -19.59
CA ASN A 406 3.10 17.63 -18.94
C ASN A 406 3.00 16.27 -18.24
N ILE A 407 2.02 15.46 -18.66
CA ILE A 407 1.81 14.09 -18.21
C ILE A 407 1.39 13.23 -19.40
N SER A 408 1.75 11.96 -19.36
CA SER A 408 1.27 10.95 -20.30
C SER A 408 1.31 9.58 -19.66
N GLY A 409 0.55 8.64 -20.23
CA GLY A 409 0.62 7.22 -19.91
C GLY A 409 0.34 6.90 -18.45
N GLU A 410 0.89 5.77 -18.03
CA GLU A 410 0.70 5.15 -16.72
C GLU A 410 1.90 5.44 -15.77
N ASP A 411 1.76 5.10 -14.50
CA ASP A 411 2.85 5.05 -13.52
C ASP A 411 3.87 3.97 -13.92
N VAL A 412 5.17 4.31 -13.93
CA VAL A 412 6.25 3.40 -14.36
C VAL A 412 6.37 2.17 -13.44
N PHE A 413 6.06 2.31 -12.14
CA PHE A 413 6.16 1.22 -11.18
C PHE A 413 4.88 0.40 -11.11
N LEU A 414 3.73 1.05 -10.93
CA LEU A 414 2.48 0.33 -10.66
C LEU A 414 1.56 0.19 -11.87
N GLY A 415 1.81 0.96 -12.92
CA GLY A 415 0.80 1.25 -13.91
C GLY A 415 1.01 0.69 -15.30
N VAL A 416 2.23 0.36 -15.72
CA VAL A 416 2.46 -0.10 -17.10
C VAL A 416 1.81 -1.47 -17.32
N ASN A 417 0.73 -1.50 -18.10
CA ASN A 417 0.05 -2.74 -18.46
C ASN A 417 0.47 -3.24 -19.83
N HIS A 418 0.58 -2.33 -20.81
CA HIS A 418 0.93 -2.67 -22.19
C HIS A 418 2.07 -1.78 -22.71
N VAL A 419 3.04 -2.41 -23.37
CA VAL A 419 4.26 -1.74 -23.85
C VAL A 419 3.92 -0.60 -24.81
N ASP A 420 2.96 -0.79 -25.70
CA ASP A 420 2.51 0.18 -26.70
C ASP A 420 1.80 1.41 -26.12
N GLN A 421 1.27 1.30 -24.89
CA GLN A 421 0.60 2.38 -24.17
C GLN A 421 1.52 3.09 -23.17
N SER A 422 2.61 2.42 -22.77
CA SER A 422 3.59 2.97 -21.83
C SER A 422 4.19 4.27 -22.33
N SER A 423 4.17 5.29 -21.47
CA SER A 423 4.88 6.53 -21.73
C SER A 423 5.19 7.30 -20.45
N PHE A 424 6.26 8.07 -20.47
CA PHE A 424 6.63 8.97 -19.37
C PHE A 424 7.12 10.31 -19.94
N THR A 425 6.59 11.40 -19.39
CA THR A 425 6.88 12.77 -19.84
C THR A 425 7.92 13.43 -18.93
N ASP A 426 9.07 13.80 -19.50
CA ASP A 426 10.01 14.75 -18.92
C ASP A 426 9.57 16.17 -19.33
N ALA A 427 8.84 16.82 -18.43
CA ALA A 427 8.25 18.13 -18.68
C ALA A 427 9.33 19.21 -18.81
N ARG A 428 9.19 20.10 -19.81
CA ARG A 428 10.07 21.25 -20.01
C ARG A 428 9.26 22.48 -20.37
N PRO A 429 9.80 23.70 -20.12
CA PRO A 429 9.10 24.93 -20.50
C PRO A 429 8.72 24.94 -21.98
N GLY A 430 7.46 25.23 -22.26
CA GLY A 430 6.96 25.43 -23.61
C GLY A 430 5.44 25.35 -23.67
N ALA A 431 4.84 26.31 -24.38
CA ALA A 431 3.40 26.38 -24.58
C ALA A 431 2.86 25.04 -25.08
N LYS A 432 1.72 24.59 -24.54
CA LYS A 432 1.05 23.34 -24.95
C LYS A 432 1.96 22.09 -24.96
N GLY A 433 2.99 22.05 -24.12
CA GLY A 433 3.90 20.91 -24.00
C GLY A 433 4.94 20.77 -25.12
N HIS A 434 5.13 21.79 -25.98
CA HIS A 434 6.10 21.72 -27.08
C HIS A 434 7.55 21.51 -26.62
N GLY A 435 7.86 21.84 -25.36
CA GLY A 435 9.18 21.59 -24.77
C GLY A 435 9.38 20.16 -24.30
N ASN A 436 8.31 19.39 -24.11
CA ASN A 436 8.37 18.10 -23.43
C ASN A 436 9.19 17.08 -24.22
N LYS A 437 9.96 16.28 -23.49
CA LYS A 437 10.47 15.02 -24.01
C LYS A 437 9.66 13.87 -23.46
N ARG A 438 9.52 12.81 -24.25
CA ARG A 438 8.76 11.63 -23.87
C ARG A 438 9.51 10.37 -24.23
N ILE A 439 9.50 9.41 -23.33
CA ILE A 439 9.88 8.03 -23.59
C ILE A 439 8.61 7.19 -23.70
N THR A 440 8.65 6.19 -24.56
CA THR A 440 7.51 5.28 -24.84
C THR A 440 8.02 3.88 -25.09
N GLY A 441 7.15 2.88 -24.98
CA GLY A 441 7.50 1.52 -25.43
C GLY A 441 8.35 0.73 -24.43
N PHE A 442 8.18 0.94 -23.13
CA PHE A 442 8.86 0.19 -22.07
C PHE A 442 7.96 -0.86 -21.42
N PRO A 443 8.53 -1.97 -20.92
CA PRO A 443 7.77 -3.02 -20.27
C PRO A 443 7.33 -2.67 -18.85
N ARG A 444 6.38 -3.47 -18.34
CA ARG A 444 6.04 -3.53 -16.93
C ARG A 444 7.26 -3.95 -16.11
N LEU A 445 7.46 -3.29 -14.96
CA LEU A 445 8.59 -3.55 -14.05
C LEU A 445 8.18 -4.19 -12.72
N ILE A 446 6.90 -4.08 -12.37
CA ILE A 446 6.32 -4.73 -11.19
C ILE A 446 5.15 -5.60 -11.62
N HIS A 447 5.19 -6.87 -11.27
CA HIS A 447 4.13 -7.81 -11.55
C HIS A 447 3.39 -8.23 -10.28
N THR A 448 2.06 -8.24 -10.35
CA THR A 448 1.25 -8.75 -9.25
C THR A 448 1.32 -10.28 -9.25
N ARG A 449 1.69 -10.86 -8.11
CA ARG A 449 1.72 -12.32 -7.88
C ARG A 449 0.72 -12.76 -6.82
N GLY A 450 -0.09 -11.85 -6.31
CA GLY A 450 -1.07 -12.18 -5.30
C GLY A 450 -1.82 -10.96 -4.81
N GLY A 451 -3.11 -11.15 -4.55
CA GLY A 451 -3.99 -10.12 -4.02
C GLY A 451 -5.06 -10.73 -3.12
N ALA A 452 -5.42 -10.01 -2.06
CA ALA A 452 -6.63 -10.28 -1.30
C ALA A 452 -7.23 -8.98 -0.79
N TYR A 453 -8.54 -8.83 -0.88
CA TYR A 453 -9.25 -7.76 -0.20
C TYR A 453 -9.72 -8.26 1.15
N CYS A 454 -9.23 -7.57 2.17
CA CYS A 454 -9.28 -8.02 3.54
C CYS A 454 -10.05 -7.01 4.37
N PHE A 455 -10.82 -7.52 5.32
CA PHE A 455 -11.46 -6.77 6.36
C PHE A 455 -10.74 -7.07 7.68
N PHE A 456 -10.26 -6.03 8.36
CA PHE A 456 -9.69 -6.10 9.70
C PHE A 456 -10.78 -5.71 10.70
N PRO A 457 -11.40 -6.67 11.40
CA PRO A 457 -12.34 -6.36 12.47
C PRO A 457 -11.60 -5.69 13.63
N SER A 458 -12.31 -4.86 14.38
CA SER A 458 -11.88 -4.45 15.74
C SER A 458 -11.69 -5.66 16.66
N ILE A 459 -11.08 -5.48 17.83
CA ILE A 459 -10.92 -6.57 18.80
C ILE A 459 -12.30 -7.06 19.27
N SER A 460 -13.25 -6.14 19.49
CA SER A 460 -14.64 -6.47 19.78
C SER A 460 -15.30 -7.20 18.60
N GLY A 461 -15.04 -6.77 17.36
CA GLY A 461 -15.51 -7.45 16.15
C GLY A 461 -14.96 -8.87 16.00
N LEU A 462 -13.70 -9.12 16.35
CA LEU A 462 -13.11 -10.47 16.39
C LEU A 462 -13.85 -11.37 17.40
N ARG A 463 -14.16 -10.85 18.59
CA ARG A 463 -14.94 -11.60 19.60
C ARG A 463 -16.37 -11.88 19.11
N TYR A 464 -17.01 -10.91 18.46
CA TYR A 464 -18.32 -11.09 17.84
C TYR A 464 -18.29 -12.21 16.80
N LEU A 465 -17.32 -12.20 15.87
CA LEU A 465 -17.18 -13.24 14.86
C LEU A 465 -17.00 -14.63 15.49
N ALA A 466 -16.21 -14.73 16.55
CA ALA A 466 -16.06 -16.00 17.27
C ALA A 466 -17.36 -16.46 17.93
N GLN A 467 -18.13 -15.55 18.54
CA GLN A 467 -19.41 -15.89 19.13
C GLN A 467 -20.43 -16.34 18.09
N LEU A 468 -20.54 -15.58 16.98
CA LEU A 468 -21.40 -15.94 15.85
C LEU A 468 -21.01 -17.28 15.24
N ALA A 469 -19.70 -17.58 15.21
CA ALA A 469 -19.21 -18.80 14.61
C ALA A 469 -19.40 -20.05 15.51
N SER A 470 -19.51 -19.84 16.83
CA SER A 470 -19.72 -20.91 17.82
C SER A 470 -21.18 -21.34 17.95
N GLY A 471 -22.13 -20.46 17.57
CA GLY A 471 -23.54 -20.79 17.40
C GLY A 471 -23.81 -21.44 16.05
#